data_AF-A0A0D0E2S7-F1
#
_entry.id   AF-A0A0D0E2S7-F1
#
_cell.length_a   1.000
_cell.length_b   1.000
_cell.length_c   1.000
_cell.angle_alpha   90.00
_cell.angle_beta   90.00
_cell.angle_gamma   90.00
#
_symmetry.space_group_name_H-M   'P 1'
#
loop_
_entity.id
_entity.type
_entity.pdbx_description
1 polymer ?
#
loop_
_entity_poly.entity_id
_entity_poly.type
_entity_poly.pdbx_seq_one_letter_code
_entity_poly.pdbx_strand_id
1 'polypeptide(L)'
;MQRYVQARYRDAQSARDMHWLHDKADEIIEEIRQTGRISVVEDITMGWDFLGAKLNGNIKPGDVVLLASMDGVQLYEDKESDCWMYIWILINLSPDK
;
A
#
# COMPACT_ATOMS: atom_id res chain seq x y z
N MET A 1 9.77 10.33 -3.42
CA MET A 1 9.42 8.99 -2.90
C MET A 1 10.47 8.44 -1.93
N GLN A 2 11.69 8.09 -2.37
CA GLN A 2 12.70 7.47 -1.48
C GLN A 2 13.01 8.29 -0.21
N ARG A 3 13.22 9.61 -0.32
CA ARG A 3 13.45 10.49 0.84
C ARG A 3 12.26 10.56 1.80
N TYR A 4 11.04 10.44 1.28
CA TYR A 4 9.82 10.43 2.09
C TYR A 4 9.77 9.17 2.94
N VAL A 5 10.01 8.00 2.32
CA VAL A 5 10.10 6.71 3.03
C VAL A 5 11.23 6.76 4.07
N GLN A 6 12.41 7.23 3.71
CA GLN A 6 13.54 7.37 4.65
C GLN A 6 13.18 8.28 5.83
N ALA A 7 12.43 9.35 5.61
CA ALA A 7 11.97 10.23 6.68
C ALA A 7 11.00 9.51 7.64
N ARG A 8 10.11 8.65 7.13
CA ARG A 8 9.23 7.83 7.98
C ARG A 8 10.01 6.91 8.92
N TYR A 9 11.14 6.36 8.48
CA TYR A 9 11.97 5.49 9.32
C TYR A 9 12.92 6.24 10.27
N ARG A 10 13.03 7.57 10.19
CA ARG A 10 13.88 8.36 11.12
C ARG A 10 13.21 8.57 12.48
N ASP A 11 11.89 8.60 12.51
CA ASP A 11 11.12 8.71 13.73
C ASP A 11 10.67 7.33 14.20
N ALA A 12 10.85 7.04 15.49
CA ALA A 12 10.58 5.71 16.04
C ALA A 12 9.09 5.36 16.00
N GLN A 13 8.20 6.36 16.14
CA GLN A 13 6.77 6.11 16.07
C GLN A 13 6.33 5.83 14.63
N SER A 14 6.75 6.69 13.69
CA SER A 14 6.49 6.52 12.27
C SER A 14 7.05 5.20 11.73
N ALA A 15 8.22 4.76 12.20
CA ALA A 15 8.80 3.47 11.86
C ALA A 15 7.94 2.29 12.34
N ARG A 16 7.34 2.39 13.54
CA ARG A 16 6.38 1.38 14.02
C ARG A 16 5.10 1.38 13.18
N ASP A 17 4.61 2.56 12.82
CA ASP A 17 3.40 2.70 12.02
C ASP A 17 3.54 2.04 10.64
N MET A 18 4.75 2.02 10.08
CA MET A 18 5.06 1.37 8.80
C MET A 18 4.91 -0.17 8.81
N HIS A 19 4.78 -0.78 9.99
CA HIS A 19 4.51 -2.22 10.11
C HIS A 19 3.02 -2.56 10.00
N TRP A 20 2.13 -1.57 10.10
CA TRP A 20 0.68 -1.78 10.14
C TRP A 20 0.18 -2.68 9.01
N LEU A 21 0.65 -2.48 7.77
CA LEU A 21 0.24 -3.30 6.63
C LEU A 21 0.54 -4.79 6.84
N HIS A 22 1.72 -5.10 7.38
CA HIS A 22 2.12 -6.48 7.63
C HIS A 22 1.28 -7.09 8.74
N ASP A 23 1.15 -6.37 9.85
CA ASP A 23 0.38 -6.81 11.02
C ASP A 23 -1.07 -7.05 10.62
N LYS A 24 -1.67 -6.11 9.87
CA LYS A 24 -3.06 -6.22 9.42
C LYS A 24 -3.27 -7.39 8.46
N ALA A 25 -2.33 -7.60 7.56
CA ALA A 25 -2.39 -8.73 6.64
C ALA A 25 -2.29 -10.08 7.37
N ASP A 26 -1.48 -10.17 8.42
CA ASP A 26 -1.37 -11.38 9.23
C ASP A 26 -2.67 -11.66 10.01
N GLU A 27 -3.31 -10.62 10.57
CA GLU A 27 -4.65 -10.75 11.18
C GLU A 27 -5.68 -11.31 10.18
N ILE A 28 -5.73 -10.76 8.98
CA ILE A 28 -6.68 -11.18 7.93
C ILE A 28 -6.41 -12.62 7.50
N ILE A 29 -5.14 -13.00 7.32
CA ILE A 29 -4.76 -14.37 6.94
C ILE A 29 -5.22 -15.35 8.01
N GLU A 30 -5.03 -15.03 9.29
CA GLU A 30 -5.50 -15.87 10.41
C GLU A 30 -7.03 -15.96 10.46
N GLU A 31 -7.74 -14.85 10.24
CA GLU A 31 -9.21 -14.86 10.14
C GLU A 31 -9.69 -15.78 9.00
N ILE A 32 -9.07 -15.70 7.82
CA ILE A 32 -9.39 -16.56 6.68
C ILE A 32 -9.11 -18.03 7.01
N ARG A 33 -8.00 -18.34 7.69
CA ARG A 33 -7.67 -19.72 8.10
C ARG A 33 -8.71 -20.29 9.05
N GLN A 34 -9.25 -19.47 9.95
CA GLN A 34 -10.23 -19.89 10.95
C GLN A 34 -11.65 -20.01 10.38
N THR A 35 -12.05 -19.09 9.51
CA THR A 35 -13.44 -18.95 9.05
C THR A 35 -13.68 -19.44 7.62
N GLY A 36 -12.61 -19.59 6.84
CA GLY A 36 -12.65 -19.91 5.41
C GLY A 36 -13.23 -18.80 4.53
N ARG A 37 -13.40 -17.58 5.04
CA ARG A 37 -14.04 -16.46 4.32
C ARG A 37 -13.35 -15.13 4.61
N ILE A 38 -13.45 -14.21 3.66
CA ILE A 38 -13.28 -12.77 3.88
C ILE A 38 -14.69 -12.19 3.95
N SER A 39 -15.05 -11.55 5.06
CA SER A 39 -16.41 -11.06 5.28
C SER A 39 -16.74 -9.86 4.37
N VAL A 40 -15.91 -8.81 4.39
CA VAL A 40 -16.02 -7.58 3.60
C VAL A 40 -14.62 -7.10 3.22
N VAL A 41 -14.41 -6.73 1.96
CA VAL A 41 -13.15 -6.12 1.50
C VAL A 41 -13.26 -4.60 1.68
N GLU A 42 -12.74 -4.08 2.80
CA GLU A 42 -12.76 -2.63 3.10
C GLU A 42 -11.47 -1.91 2.71
N ASP A 43 -10.38 -2.66 2.48
CA ASP A 43 -9.03 -2.12 2.29
C ASP A 43 -8.19 -3.02 1.39
N ILE A 44 -7.10 -2.48 0.83
CA ILE A 44 -6.14 -3.18 -0.03
C ILE A 44 -5.48 -4.38 0.65
N THR A 45 -5.39 -4.34 1.99
CA THR A 45 -4.89 -5.44 2.82
C THR A 45 -5.68 -6.73 2.64
N MET A 46 -6.93 -6.65 2.17
CA MET A 46 -7.82 -7.78 1.91
C MET A 46 -7.87 -8.22 0.44
N GLY A 47 -7.10 -7.55 -0.43
CA GLY A 47 -7.01 -7.89 -1.85
C GLY A 47 -6.23 -9.19 -2.09
N TRP A 48 -6.75 -10.06 -2.95
CA TRP A 48 -6.12 -11.35 -3.27
C TRP A 48 -4.73 -11.22 -3.87
N ASP A 49 -4.49 -10.21 -4.69
CA ASP A 49 -3.16 -10.00 -5.29
C ASP A 49 -2.11 -9.68 -4.22
N PHE A 50 -2.46 -8.82 -3.26
CA PHE A 50 -1.58 -8.48 -2.15
C PHE A 50 -1.40 -9.66 -1.19
N LEU A 51 -2.49 -10.29 -0.75
CA LEU A 51 -2.42 -11.45 0.16
C LEU A 51 -1.68 -12.62 -0.47
N GLY A 52 -1.93 -12.90 -1.76
CA GLY A 52 -1.23 -13.91 -2.52
C GLY A 52 0.26 -13.62 -2.62
N ALA A 53 0.65 -12.39 -2.96
CA ALA A 53 2.06 -11.99 -3.00
C ALA A 53 2.76 -12.11 -1.63
N LYS A 54 2.07 -11.77 -0.52
CA LYS A 54 2.59 -11.97 0.84
C LYS A 54 2.75 -13.47 1.16
N LEU A 55 1.72 -14.28 0.91
CA LEU A 55 1.74 -15.74 1.17
C LEU A 55 2.81 -16.47 0.34
N ASN A 56 3.06 -16.02 -0.88
CA ASN A 56 4.12 -16.55 -1.74
C ASN A 56 5.53 -16.06 -1.35
N GLY A 57 5.64 -15.14 -0.39
CA GLY A 57 6.91 -14.58 0.07
C GLY A 57 7.51 -13.53 -0.85
N ASN A 58 6.74 -13.03 -1.83
CA ASN A 58 7.14 -11.93 -2.72
C ASN A 58 7.19 -10.59 -1.97
N ILE A 59 6.35 -10.44 -0.93
CA ILE A 59 6.34 -9.30 -0.02
C ILE A 59 6.76 -9.80 1.36
N LYS A 60 7.88 -9.31 1.87
CA LYS A 60 8.49 -9.74 3.14
C LYS A 60 8.27 -8.71 4.24
N PRO A 61 8.29 -9.12 5.52
CA PRO A 61 8.28 -8.18 6.63
C PRO A 61 9.35 -7.10 6.45
N GLY A 62 8.92 -5.83 6.49
CA GLY A 62 9.78 -4.66 6.32
C GLY A 62 9.86 -4.12 4.89
N ASP A 63 9.27 -4.81 3.91
CA ASP A 63 9.12 -4.26 2.58
C ASP A 63 8.14 -3.08 2.60
N VAL A 64 8.42 -2.09 1.75
CA VAL A 64 7.55 -0.94 1.55
C VAL A 64 6.74 -1.16 0.29
N VAL A 65 5.42 -1.15 0.44
CA VAL A 65 4.48 -1.34 -0.65
C VAL A 65 3.82 -0.01 -0.98
N LEU A 66 3.73 0.28 -2.27
CA LEU A 66 3.16 1.50 -2.81
C LEU A 66 2.07 1.13 -3.81
N LEU A 67 0.89 1.71 -3.63
CA LEU A 67 -0.10 1.76 -4.70
C LEU A 67 0.23 2.98 -5.55
N ALA A 68 0.55 2.79 -6.83
CA ALA A 68 0.91 3.88 -7.73
C ALA A 68 0.05 3.86 -8.99
N SER A 69 -0.33 5.05 -9.47
CA SER A 69 -1.02 5.26 -10.72
C SER A 69 -0.35 6.40 -11.49
N MET A 70 -0.21 6.22 -12.79
CA MET A 70 0.34 7.22 -13.69
C MET A 70 -0.59 7.33 -14.90
N ASP A 71 -1.04 8.53 -15.20
CA ASP A 71 -1.93 8.76 -16.34
C ASP A 71 -1.57 10.06 -17.07
N GLY A 72 -1.86 10.11 -18.36
CA GLY A 72 -1.75 11.32 -19.16
C GLY A 72 -2.85 12.30 -18.79
N VAL A 73 -2.54 13.58 -18.75
CA VAL A 73 -3.54 14.65 -18.62
C VAL A 73 -3.31 15.66 -19.73
N GLN A 74 -4.38 16.08 -20.40
CA GLN A 74 -4.30 17.14 -21.39
C GLN A 74 -4.86 18.43 -20.78
N LEU A 75 -4.02 19.46 -20.68
CA LEU A 75 -4.47 20.76 -20.19
C LEU A 75 -5.20 21.47 -21.33
N TYR A 76 -6.43 21.94 -21.07
CA TYR A 76 -7.31 22.51 -22.10
C TYR A 76 -6.70 23.75 -22.80
N GLU A 77 -5.89 24.52 -22.07
CA GLU A 77 -5.21 25.72 -22.59
C GLU A 77 -4.00 25.40 -23.47
N ASP A 78 -3.43 24.20 -23.37
CA ASP A 78 -2.21 23.82 -24.09
C ASP A 78 -2.31 22.39 -24.62
N LYS A 79 -3.07 22.24 -25.71
CA LYS A 79 -3.39 20.94 -26.32
C LYS A 79 -2.16 20.18 -26.84
N GLU A 80 -1.02 20.85 -27.01
CA GLU A 80 0.26 20.24 -27.40
C GLU A 80 1.12 19.78 -26.21
N SER A 81 0.68 20.02 -24.97
CA SER A 81 1.42 19.59 -23.78
C SER A 81 1.22 18.10 -23.48
N ASP A 82 2.29 17.31 -23.59
CA ASP A 82 2.39 15.96 -23.00
C ASP A 82 2.54 16.06 -21.47
N CYS A 83 1.42 16.28 -20.76
CA CYS A 83 1.42 16.31 -19.29
C CYS A 83 1.05 14.93 -18.72
N TRP A 84 1.71 14.56 -17.62
CA TRP A 84 1.50 13.30 -16.91
C TRP A 84 1.22 13.58 -15.44
N MET A 85 0.23 12.89 -14.89
CA MET A 85 -0.08 12.90 -13.47
C MET A 85 0.39 11.59 -12.84
N TYR A 86 1.13 11.70 -11.74
CA TYR A 86 1.60 10.57 -10.96
C TYR A 86 1.05 10.65 -9.53
N ILE A 87 0.30 9.63 -9.12
CA ILE A 87 -0.25 9.50 -7.77
C ILE A 87 0.35 8.23 -7.16
N TRP A 88 0.71 8.31 -5.88
CA TRP A 88 1.12 7.16 -5.10
C TRP A 88 0.57 7.27 -3.69
N ILE A 89 0.21 6.12 -3.12
CA ILE A 89 -0.29 5.96 -1.77
C ILE A 89 0.63 4.98 -1.05
N LEU A 90 1.08 5.39 0.14
CA LEU A 90 1.91 4.55 1.00
C LEU A 90 1.02 3.65 1.84
N ILE A 91 0.82 2.41 1.39
CA ILE A 91 -0.13 1.49 2.02
C ILE A 91 0.43 0.79 3.26
N ASN A 92 1.71 1.01 3.60
CA ASN A 92 2.31 0.54 4.85
C ASN A 92 1.65 1.12 6.11
N LEU A 93 0.94 2.24 5.95
CA LEU A 93 0.31 2.99 7.02
C LEU A 93 -1.19 2.72 7.02
N SER A 94 -1.76 2.79 8.22
CA SER A 94 -3.20 2.67 8.38
C SER A 94 -3.95 3.83 7.70
N PRO A 95 -5.20 3.61 7.26
CA PRO A 95 -5.99 4.64 6.55
C PRO A 95 -6.22 5.95 7.32
N ASP A 96 -6.04 5.94 8.64
CA ASP A 96 -6.16 7.10 9.53
C ASP A 96 -4.89 7.98 9.59
N LYS A 97 -3.83 7.65 8.83
CA LYS A 97 -2.52 8.33 8.88
C LYS A 97 -2.08 9.05 7.61
#